data_AF-A0A8B6D4P0-F1
#
_entry.id   AF-A0A8B6D4P0-F1
#
_cell.length_a   1.000
_cell.length_b   1.000
_cell.length_c   1.000
_cell.angle_alpha   90.00
_cell.angle_beta   90.00
_cell.angle_gamma   90.00
#
_symmetry.space_group_name_H-M   'P 1'
#
loop_
_entity.id
_entity.type
_entity.pdbx_description
1 polymer ?
#
loop_
_entity_poly.entity_id
_entity_poly.type
_entity_poly.pdbx_seq_one_letter_code
_entity_poly.pdbx_strand_id
1 'polypeptide(L)'
;MAPLAEEEENYIRLALLLKGLSPRAVRTYFDSKFPCIDLPSTLNTNKTTLVGLKKNRVLNQVQWNRLFPGHGLALRMQKNVKKRNLC
;
A
#
# COMPACT_ATOMS: atom_id res chain seq x y z
N MET A 1 13.09 -19.74 23.13
CA MET A 1 13.46 -19.61 21.70
C MET A 1 12.45 -20.45 20.93
N ALA A 2 11.54 -19.82 20.19
CA ALA A 2 10.66 -20.58 19.28
C ALA A 2 11.54 -21.24 18.21
N PRO A 3 11.35 -22.53 17.91
CA PRO A 3 12.19 -23.20 16.93
C PRO A 3 11.91 -22.61 15.55
N LEU A 4 12.98 -22.28 14.81
CA LEU A 4 12.94 -21.78 13.42
C LEU A 4 12.00 -22.61 12.51
N ALA A 5 11.75 -23.87 12.88
CA ALA A 5 10.81 -24.78 12.23
C ALA A 5 9.35 -24.30 12.19
N GLU A 6 8.83 -23.63 13.23
CA GLU A 6 7.43 -23.18 13.25
C GLU A 6 7.21 -21.99 12.31
N GLU A 7 8.14 -21.02 12.30
CA GLU A 7 8.07 -19.87 11.39
C GLU A 7 8.23 -20.31 9.93
N GLU A 8 9.15 -21.24 9.67
CA GLU A 8 9.39 -21.81 8.34
C GLU A 8 8.19 -22.64 7.84
N GLU A 9 7.58 -23.45 8.72
CA GLU A 9 6.36 -24.19 8.40
C GLU A 9 5.17 -23.25 8.14
N ASN A 10 5.00 -22.22 8.97
CA ASN A 10 3.96 -21.21 8.78
C ASN A 10 4.15 -20.45 7.47
N TYR A 11 5.41 -20.14 7.11
CA TYR A 11 5.74 -19.52 5.84
C TYR A 11 5.35 -20.41 4.65
N ILE A 12 5.69 -21.71 4.69
CA ILE A 12 5.33 -22.66 3.63
C ILE A 12 3.81 -22.79 3.49
N ARG A 13 3.09 -22.93 4.61
CA ARG A 13 1.62 -23.00 4.64
C ARG A 13 0.99 -21.74 4.05
N LEU A 14 1.51 -20.56 4.39
CA LEU A 14 1.07 -19.30 3.83
C LEU A 14 1.34 -19.22 2.32
N ALA A 15 2.52 -19.64 1.85
CA ALA A 15 2.86 -19.64 0.43
C ALA A 15 1.93 -20.56 -0.38
N LEU A 16 1.59 -21.74 0.15
CA LEU A 16 0.62 -22.66 -0.47
C LEU A 16 -0.79 -22.06 -0.52
N LEU A 17 -1.24 -21.44 0.58
CA LEU A 17 -2.52 -20.72 0.62
C LEU A 17 -2.57 -19.59 -0.42
N LEU A 18 -1.52 -18.78 -0.50
CA LEU A 18 -1.42 -17.68 -1.47
C LEU A 18 -1.37 -18.18 -2.92
N LYS A 19 -0.78 -19.36 -3.17
CA LYS A 19 -0.73 -19.98 -4.50
C LYS A 19 -2.08 -20.56 -4.94
N GLY A 20 -2.88 -21.06 -3.99
CA GLY A 20 -4.23 -21.56 -4.23
C GLY A 20 -5.30 -20.46 -4.29
N LEU A 21 -5.06 -19.32 -3.64
CA LEU A 21 -5.94 -18.16 -3.71
C LEU A 21 -5.66 -17.37 -5.00
N SER A 22 -6.71 -16.89 -5.65
CA SER A 22 -6.51 -15.94 -6.76
C SER A 22 -5.87 -14.65 -6.22
N PRO A 23 -5.00 -13.98 -7.01
CA PRO A 23 -4.44 -12.68 -6.63
C PRO A 23 -5.50 -11.64 -6.25
N ARG A 24 -6.72 -11.79 -6.80
CA ARG A 24 -7.87 -10.96 -6.47
C ARG A 24 -8.38 -11.23 -5.05
N ALA A 25 -8.55 -12.49 -4.65
CA ALA A 25 -9.02 -12.86 -3.31
C ALA A 25 -8.04 -12.42 -2.21
N VAL A 26 -6.74 -12.60 -2.45
CA VAL A 26 -5.68 -12.11 -1.55
C VAL A 26 -5.80 -10.59 -1.38
N ARG A 27 -5.93 -9.86 -2.49
CA ARG A 27 -6.06 -8.42 -2.48
C ARG A 27 -7.32 -7.95 -1.74
N THR A 28 -8.46 -8.58 -1.95
CA THR A 28 -9.71 -8.29 -1.22
C THR A 28 -9.56 -8.51 0.29
N TYR A 29 -8.86 -9.56 0.72
CA TYR A 29 -8.60 -9.81 2.14
C TYR A 29 -7.70 -8.73 2.76
N PHE A 30 -6.60 -8.38 2.09
CA PHE A 30 -5.72 -7.31 2.56
C PHE A 30 -6.41 -5.95 2.54
N ASP A 31 -7.19 -5.65 1.52
CA ASP A 31 -7.96 -4.40 1.43
C ASP A 31 -9.06 -4.33 2.52
N SER A 32 -9.57 -5.47 3.04
CA SER A 32 -10.53 -5.47 4.15
C SER A 32 -9.87 -5.38 5.53
N LYS A 33 -8.72 -6.04 5.71
CA LYS A 33 -7.96 -6.04 6.98
C LYS A 33 -7.14 -4.77 7.17
N PHE A 34 -6.63 -4.22 6.09
CA PHE A 34 -5.83 -3.00 6.04
C PHE A 34 -6.49 -2.02 5.07
N PRO A 35 -7.68 -1.50 5.42
CA PRO A 35 -8.42 -0.62 4.54
C PRO A 35 -7.58 0.58 4.14
N CYS A 36 -7.44 0.78 2.83
CA CYS A 36 -6.74 1.93 2.24
C CYS A 36 -7.55 3.24 2.40
N ILE A 37 -8.38 3.33 3.44
CA ILE A 37 -9.19 4.49 3.80
C ILE A 37 -8.33 5.52 4.53
N ASP A 38 -7.32 5.05 5.27
CA ASP A 38 -6.50 5.93 6.09
C ASP A 38 -5.32 6.54 5.34
N LEU A 39 -5.06 6.16 4.08
CA LEU A 39 -3.90 6.69 3.36
C LEU A 39 -3.87 8.23 3.33
N PRO A 40 -4.96 8.95 3.00
CA PRO A 40 -4.96 10.41 3.09
C PRO A 40 -4.74 10.92 4.52
N SER A 41 -5.33 10.25 5.52
CA SER A 41 -5.21 10.59 6.94
C SER A 41 -3.77 10.42 7.44
N THR A 42 -3.19 9.23 7.24
CA THR A 42 -1.81 8.87 7.58
C THR A 42 -0.79 9.76 6.87
N LEU A 43 -1.02 10.10 5.60
CA LEU A 43 -0.14 11.03 4.86
C LEU A 43 -0.21 12.45 5.43
N ASN A 44 -1.39 12.88 5.88
CA ASN A 44 -1.55 14.19 6.48
C ASN A 44 -0.93 14.25 7.88
N THR A 45 -1.10 13.20 8.70
CA THR A 45 -0.46 13.06 10.02
C THR A 45 1.06 13.07 9.93
N ASN A 46 1.64 12.42 8.91
CA ASN A 46 3.09 12.32 8.73
C ASN A 46 3.68 13.36 7.76
N LYS A 47 2.92 14.40 7.42
CA LYS A 47 3.28 15.35 6.36
C LYS A 47 4.58 16.11 6.65
N THR A 48 4.82 16.47 7.91
CA THR A 48 6.04 17.14 8.36
C THR A 48 7.28 16.30 8.08
N THR A 49 7.24 15.02 8.45
CA THR A 49 8.30 14.04 8.18
C THR A 49 8.53 13.87 6.69
N LEU A 50 7.46 13.73 5.90
CA LEU A 50 7.55 13.58 4.44
C LEU A 50 8.19 14.83 3.78
N VAL A 51 7.84 16.04 4.22
CA VAL A 51 8.49 17.27 3.75
C VAL A 51 9.98 17.29 4.08
N GLY A 52 10.37 16.82 5.28
CA GLY A 52 11.78 16.68 5.67
C GLY A 52 12.52 15.71 4.74
N LEU A 53 11.94 14.54 4.47
CA LEU A 53 12.52 13.54 3.56
C LEU A 53 12.64 14.06 2.11
N LYS A 54 11.71 14.91 1.66
CA LYS A 54 11.82 15.60 0.36
C LYS A 54 12.99 16.57 0.33
N LYS A 55 13.14 17.40 1.36
CA LYS A 55 14.26 18.36 1.48
C LYS A 55 15.61 17.64 1.49
N ASN A 56 15.67 16.49 2.18
CA ASN A 56 16.85 15.65 2.26
C ASN A 56 17.07 14.78 1.00
N ARG A 57 16.27 14.94 -0.05
CA ARG A 57 16.32 14.20 -1.33
C ARG A 57 16.17 12.67 -1.20
N VAL A 58 15.72 12.17 -0.04
CA VAL A 58 15.37 10.76 0.17
C VAL A 58 14.11 10.42 -0.63
N LEU A 59 13.17 11.37 -0.71
CA LEU A 59 12.01 11.31 -1.60
C LEU A 59 12.27 12.14 -2.86
N ASN A 60 12.28 11.48 -4.02
CA ASN A 60 12.37 12.16 -5.30
C ASN A 60 11.01 12.76 -5.72
N GLN A 61 11.02 13.65 -6.72
CA GLN A 61 9.82 14.36 -7.15
C GLN A 61 8.73 13.41 -7.70
N VAL A 62 9.11 12.28 -8.30
CA VAL A 62 8.16 11.28 -8.82
C VAL A 62 7.43 10.58 -7.67
N GLN A 63 8.16 10.18 -6.62
CA GLN A 63 7.60 9.60 -5.40
C GLN A 63 6.71 10.61 -4.67
N TRP A 64 7.15 11.86 -4.58
CA TRP A 64 6.35 12.94 -4.00
C TRP A 64 5.01 13.13 -4.72
N ASN A 65 5.03 13.13 -6.05
CA ASN A 65 3.81 13.29 -6.86
C ASN A 65 2.86 12.08 -6.76
N ARG A 66 3.34 10.90 -6.32
CA ARG A 66 2.48 9.75 -6.01
C ARG A 66 1.78 9.90 -4.65
N LEU A 67 2.46 10.49 -3.66
CA LEU A 67 1.92 10.74 -2.33
C LEU A 67 0.98 11.95 -2.31
N PHE A 68 1.37 13.04 -2.98
CA PHE A 68 0.63 14.28 -3.10
C PHE A 68 0.45 14.65 -4.58
N PRO A 69 -0.54 14.05 -5.28
CA PRO A 69 -0.79 14.37 -6.67
C PRO A 69 -1.23 15.83 -6.80
N GLY A 70 -0.55 16.60 -7.65
CA GLY A 70 -0.98 17.95 -8.00
C GLY A 70 -2.40 17.95 -8.59
N HIS A 71 -3.11 19.06 -8.47
CA HIS A 71 -4.54 19.21 -8.80
C HIS A 71 -4.93 18.61 -10.18
N GLY A 72 -4.05 18.68 -11.19
CA GLY A 72 -4.27 18.07 -12.51
C GLY A 72 -4.05 16.54 -12.61
N LEU A 73 -3.22 15.95 -11.74
CA LEU A 73 -2.96 14.51 -11.67
C LEU A 73 -3.95 13.78 -10.75
N ALA A 74 -4.51 14.47 -9.76
CA ALA A 74 -5.56 13.95 -8.89
C ALA A 74 -6.79 13.50 -9.70
N LEU A 75 -7.18 14.25 -10.74
CA LEU A 75 -8.28 13.87 -11.64
C LEU A 75 -7.96 12.62 -12.48
N ARG A 76 -6.70 12.41 -12.87
CA ARG A 76 -6.26 11.24 -13.67
C ARG A 76 -6.06 9.99 -12.79
N MET A 77 -5.62 10.16 -11.54
CA MET A 77 -5.53 9.11 -10.53
C MET A 77 -6.92 8.72 -10.02
N GLN A 78 -7.83 9.67 -9.79
CA GLN A 78 -9.21 9.38 -9.41
C GLN A 78 -9.97 8.60 -10.50
N LYS A 79 -9.71 8.86 -11.79
CA LYS A 79 -10.29 8.03 -12.87
C LYS A 79 -9.77 6.58 -12.86
N ASN A 80 -8.53 6.36 -12.41
CA ASN A 80 -7.95 5.02 -12.26
C ASN A 80 -8.37 4.34 -10.96
N VAL A 81 -8.52 5.10 -9.87
CA VAL A 81 -9.09 4.63 -8.61
C VAL A 81 -10.56 4.28 -8.82
N LYS A 82 -11.38 5.13 -9.46
CA LYS A 82 -12.77 4.80 -9.83
C LYS A 82 -12.87 3.59 -10.79
N LYS A 83 -11.93 3.41 -11.72
CA LYS A 83 -11.84 2.18 -12.55
C LYS A 83 -11.38 0.93 -11.80
N ARG A 84 -10.59 1.08 -10.72
CA ARG A 84 -10.18 -0.01 -9.83
C ARG A 84 -11.17 -0.27 -8.70
N ASN A 85 -12.02 0.71 -8.40
CA ASN A 85 -13.17 0.65 -7.50
C ASN A 85 -14.46 0.28 -8.27
N LEU A 86 -14.31 -0.18 -9.51
CA LEU A 86 -15.28 -1.08 -10.15
C LEU A 86 -14.77 -2.52 -9.95
N CYS A 87 -14.71 -2.90 -8.68
CA CYS A 87 -14.73 -4.28 -8.22
C CYS A 87 -15.99 -4.40 -7.36
#